data_AF-A0A453I326-F1
#
_entry.id   AF-A0A453I326-F1
#
_cell.length_a   1.000
_cell.length_b   1.000
_cell.length_c   1.000
_cell.angle_alpha   90.00
_cell.angle_beta   90.00
_cell.angle_gamma   90.00
#
_symmetry.space_group_name_H-M   'P 1'
#
loop_
_entity.id
_entity.type
_entity.pdbx_description
1 polymer ?
#
loop_
_entity_poly.entity_id
_entity_poly.type
_entity_poly.pdbx_seq_one_letter_code
_entity_poly.pdbx_strand_id
1 'polypeptide(L)'
;GLQTNAFLTQLYEVRGKWAKPYFMGVFCAKMTSTQRSESANHLLKGYVPPGCPMHLFIRQYEKMQFDGNSEESYQEKRTKLVSLD
;
A
#
# COMPACT_ATOMS: atom_id res chain seq x y z
N GLY A 1 29.15 -16.24 28.88
CA GLY A 1 28.51 -15.35 27.89
C GLY A 1 27.63 -16.16 26.97
N LEU A 2 26.55 -15.60 26.43
CA LEU A 2 25.57 -16.30 25.58
C LEU A 2 26.17 -16.90 24.29
N GLN A 3 27.36 -16.45 23.89
CA GLN A 3 28.08 -16.88 22.69
C GLN A 3 28.58 -18.34 22.72
N THR A 4 28.63 -18.99 23.89
CA THR A 4 29.13 -20.37 24.03
C THR A 4 28.03 -21.43 23.91
N ASN A 5 26.77 -21.03 23.82
CA ASN A 5 25.64 -21.95 23.74
C ASN A 5 25.30 -22.25 22.27
N ALA A 6 25.59 -23.47 21.84
CA ALA A 6 25.40 -23.90 20.45
C ALA A 6 23.95 -23.73 19.95
N PHE A 7 22.95 -23.97 20.81
CA PHE A 7 21.55 -23.80 20.46
C PHE A 7 21.19 -22.33 20.18
N LEU A 8 21.63 -21.42 21.04
CA LEU A 8 21.38 -19.99 20.86
C LEU A 8 22.10 -19.42 19.63
N THR A 9 23.32 -19.88 19.37
CA THR A 9 24.06 -19.52 18.16
C THR A 9 23.31 -19.97 16.90
N GLN A 10 22.87 -21.23 16.84
CA GLN A 10 22.10 -21.74 15.70
C GLN A 10 20.80 -20.97 15.50
N LEU A 11 20.07 -20.67 16.57
CA LEU A 11 18.83 -19.91 16.52
C LEU A 11 19.05 -18.49 15.99
N TYR A 12 20.14 -17.84 16.42
CA TYR A 12 20.52 -16.52 15.92
C TYR A 12 20.89 -16.55 14.44
N GLU A 13 21.65 -17.54 13.98
CA GLU A 13 22.03 -17.66 12.56
C GLU A 13 20.82 -17.81 11.63
N VAL A 14 19.79 -18.56 12.03
CA VAL A 14 18.60 -18.77 11.19
C VAL A 14 17.55 -17.65 11.32
N ARG A 15 17.82 -16.58 12.09
CA ARG A 15 16.89 -15.45 12.30
C ARG A 15 16.35 -14.84 11.02
N GLY A 16 17.13 -14.84 9.93
CA GLY A 16 16.67 -14.33 8.64
C GLY A 16 15.43 -15.04 8.08
N LYS A 17 15.18 -16.29 8.50
CA LYS A 17 14.04 -17.10 8.04
C LYS A 17 12.74 -16.84 8.81
N TRP A 18 12.79 -16.25 9.99
CA TRP A 18 11.62 -16.12 10.87
C TRP A 18 11.46 -14.75 11.54
N ALA A 19 12.53 -13.98 11.68
CA ALA A 19 12.47 -12.67 12.30
C ALA A 19 12.00 -11.62 11.27
N LYS A 20 10.84 -11.01 11.58
CA LYS A 20 10.18 -9.98 10.75
C LYS A 20 11.12 -8.90 10.18
N PRO A 21 12.14 -8.38 10.91
CA PRO A 21 13.05 -7.38 10.35
C PRO A 21 13.79 -7.80 9.08
N TYR A 22 13.95 -9.10 8.84
CA TYR A 22 14.73 -9.64 7.73
C TYR A 22 13.87 -10.07 6.52
N PHE A 23 12.54 -10.01 6.61
CA PHE A 23 11.66 -10.48 5.54
C PHE A 23 11.63 -9.57 4.30
N MET A 24 11.77 -8.26 4.50
CA MET A 24 11.54 -7.28 3.44
C MET A 24 12.82 -6.64 2.90
N GLY A 25 14.00 -7.02 3.41
CA GLY A 25 15.29 -6.37 3.09
C GLY A 25 15.40 -4.91 3.54
N VAL A 26 14.27 -4.29 3.93
CA VAL A 26 14.13 -2.91 4.38
C VAL A 26 13.51 -2.94 5.77
N PHE A 27 14.24 -2.40 6.76
CA PHE A 27 13.75 -2.31 8.12
C PHE A 27 12.93 -1.02 8.31
N CYS A 28 11.61 -1.12 8.15
CA CYS A 28 10.68 -0.01 8.39
C CYS A 28 10.20 0.00 9.84
N ALA A 29 11.10 0.25 10.79
CA ALA A 29 10.77 0.25 12.22
C ALA A 29 9.58 1.18 12.51
N LYS A 30 8.57 0.69 13.24
CA LYS A 30 7.36 1.44 13.66
C LYS A 30 6.44 1.93 12.54
N MET A 31 6.78 1.75 11.25
CA MET A 31 5.85 2.04 10.17
C MET A 31 4.78 0.94 10.10
N THR A 32 3.53 1.36 10.22
CA THR A 32 2.36 0.49 9.99
C THR A 32 1.76 0.70 8.60
N SER A 33 2.23 1.71 7.87
CA SER A 33 1.77 2.10 6.55
C SER A 33 2.94 2.39 5.60
N THR A 34 2.64 2.36 4.30
CA THR A 34 3.53 2.81 3.22
C THR A 34 2.91 4.04 2.54
N GLN A 35 3.73 4.85 1.86
CA GLN A 35 3.27 5.98 1.05
C GLN A 35 2.15 5.58 0.07
N ARG A 36 2.25 4.36 -0.52
CA ARG A 36 1.25 3.81 -1.43
C ARG A 36 -0.08 3.54 -0.73
N SER A 37 -0.05 2.93 0.45
CA SER A 37 -1.29 2.68 1.22
C SER A 37 -1.89 3.98 1.75
N GLU A 38 -1.07 4.97 2.09
CA GLU A 38 -1.55 6.28 2.56
C GLU A 38 -2.24 7.06 1.44
N SER A 39 -1.66 7.09 0.23
CA SER A 39 -2.30 7.75 -0.91
C SER A 39 -3.60 7.05 -1.32
N ALA A 40 -3.61 5.72 -1.39
CA ALA A 40 -4.82 4.96 -1.69
C ALA A 40 -5.92 5.20 -0.64
N ASN A 41 -5.56 5.19 0.65
CA ASN A 41 -6.51 5.49 1.72
C ASN A 41 -7.04 6.92 1.65
N HIS A 42 -6.21 7.89 1.26
CA HIS A 42 -6.65 9.27 1.07
C HIS A 42 -7.72 9.38 -0.02
N LEU A 43 -7.52 8.72 -1.16
CA LEU A 43 -8.52 8.66 -2.23
C LEU A 43 -9.81 7.99 -1.76
N LEU A 44 -9.71 6.81 -1.14
CA LEU A 44 -10.87 6.03 -0.70
C LEU A 44 -11.74 6.77 0.33
N LYS A 45 -11.14 7.59 1.20
CA LYS A 45 -11.89 8.40 2.18
C LYS A 45 -12.89 9.38 1.54
N GLY A 46 -12.68 9.78 0.29
CA GLY A 46 -13.63 10.61 -0.46
C GLY A 46 -14.88 9.85 -0.93
N TYR A 47 -14.82 8.52 -1.00
CA TYR A 47 -15.88 7.66 -1.56
C TYR A 47 -16.56 6.78 -0.52
N VAL A 48 -15.79 6.31 0.46
CA VAL A 48 -16.20 5.27 1.41
C VAL A 48 -16.27 5.84 2.83
N PRO A 49 -17.45 5.88 3.46
CA PRO A 49 -17.55 6.31 4.85
C PRO A 49 -16.92 5.27 5.81
N PRO A 50 -16.43 5.68 6.99
CA PRO A 50 -15.98 4.75 8.01
C PRO A 50 -17.08 3.74 8.38
N GLY A 51 -16.72 2.46 8.56
CA GLY A 51 -17.67 1.41 8.92
C GLY A 51 -18.63 0.99 7.80
N CYS A 52 -18.39 1.41 6.56
CA CYS A 52 -19.16 1.00 5.40
C CYS A 52 -19.24 -0.54 5.28
N PRO A 53 -20.43 -1.14 5.14
CA PRO A 53 -20.56 -2.58 4.93
C PRO A 53 -19.96 -2.98 3.57
N MET A 54 -19.43 -4.20 3.46
CA MET A 54 -18.66 -4.66 2.29
C MET A 54 -19.38 -4.50 0.95
N HIS A 55 -20.70 -4.73 0.89
CA HIS A 55 -21.45 -4.57 -0.36
C HIS A 55 -21.49 -3.11 -0.85
N LEU A 56 -21.55 -2.15 0.07
CA LEU A 56 -21.46 -0.72 -0.26
C LEU A 56 -20.03 -0.32 -0.58
N PHE A 57 -19.04 -0.89 0.11
CA PHE A 57 -17.62 -0.68 -0.20
C PHE A 57 -17.32 -1.03 -1.66
N ILE A 58 -17.76 -2.20 -2.12
CA ILE A 58 -17.54 -2.65 -3.51
C ILE A 58 -18.16 -1.65 -4.50
N ARG A 59 -19.43 -1.26 -4.28
CA ARG A 59 -20.12 -0.32 -5.16
C ARG A 59 -19.42 1.05 -5.23
N GLN A 60 -18.95 1.56 -4.09
CA GLN A 60 -18.24 2.84 -4.03
C GLN A 60 -16.85 2.75 -4.66
N TYR A 61 -16.19 1.60 -4.53
CA TYR A 61 -14.91 1.33 -5.17
C TYR A 61 -15.03 1.28 -6.70
N GLU A 62 -16.05 0.59 -7.23
CA GLU A 62 -16.34 0.57 -8.66
C GLU A 62 -16.62 1.97 -9.21
N LYS A 63 -17.41 2.77 -8.47
CA LYS A 63 -17.66 4.17 -8.82
C LYS A 63 -16.37 4.98 -8.86
N MET A 64 -15.50 4.86 -7.85
CA MET A 64 -14.21 5.55 -7.82
C MET A 64 -13.35 5.24 -9.05
N GLN A 65 -13.32 3.97 -9.48
CA GLN A 65 -12.56 3.56 -10.67
C GLN A 65 -13.15 4.17 -11.95
N PHE A 66 -14.47 4.18 -12.08
CA PHE A 66 -15.14 4.80 -13.22
C PHE A 66 -14.86 6.30 -13.31
N ASP A 67 -15.03 7.02 -12.19
CA ASP A 67 -14.79 8.46 -12.10
C ASP A 67 -13.33 8.78 -12.46
N GLY A 68 -12.37 8.02 -11.91
CA GLY A 68 -10.95 8.17 -12.22
C GLY A 68 -10.61 7.97 -13.71
N ASN A 69 -11.13 6.92 -14.34
CA ASN A 69 -10.91 6.66 -15.77
C ASN A 69 -11.57 7.73 -16.67
N SER A 70 -12.72 8.26 -16.25
CA SER A 70 -13.40 9.33 -16.98
C SER A 70 -12.60 10.64 -16.96
N GLU A 71 -12.02 10.98 -15.81
CA GLU A 71 -11.19 12.16 -15.63
C GLU A 71 -9.89 12.03 -16.42
N GLU A 72 -9.23 10.86 -16.37
CA GLU A 72 -8.02 10.60 -17.16
C GLU A 72 -8.27 10.76 -18.66
N SER A 73 -9.37 10.19 -19.17
CA SER A 73 -9.77 10.35 -20.58
C SER A 73 -10.03 11.82 -20.96
N TYR A 74 -10.65 12.58 -20.06
CA TYR A 74 -10.88 14.01 -20.27
C TYR A 74 -9.57 14.80 -20.32
N GLN A 75 -8.67 14.53 -19.38
CA GLN A 75 -7.37 15.20 -19.34
C GLN A 75 -6.50 14.82 -20.55
N GLU A 76 -6.53 13.58 -21.00
CA GLU A 76 -5.82 13.15 -22.21
C GLU A 76 -6.32 13.88 -23.46
N LYS A 77 -7.65 14.04 -23.61
CA LYS A 77 -8.22 14.82 -24.72
C LYS A 77 -7.78 16.27 -24.67
N ARG A 78 -7.75 16.88 -23.49
CA ARG A 78 -7.33 18.27 -23.28
C ARG A 78 -5.84 18.48 -23.58
N THR A 79 -4.97 17.62 -23.07
CA THR A 79 -3.53 17.77 -23.26
C THR A 79 -3.15 17.58 -24.73
N LYS A 80 -3.79 16.66 -25.44
CA LYS A 80 -3.63 16.50 -26.89
C LYS A 80 -4.03 17.76 -27.67
N LEU A 81 -5.14 18.39 -27.30
CA LEU A 81 -5.56 19.66 -27.92
C LEU A 81 -4.52 20.77 -27.69
N VAL A 82 -4.04 20.93 -26.45
CA VAL A 82 -3.01 21.94 -26.10
C VAL A 82 -1.68 21.68 -26.81
N SER A 83 -1.32 20.42 -27.08
CA SER A 83 -0.07 20.08 -27.79
C SER A 83 -0.13 20.27 -29.31
N LEU A 84 -1.30 20.56 -29.87
CA LEU A 84 -1.49 20.82 -31.30
C LEU A 84 -1.48 22.33 -31.64
N ASP A 85 -1.53 23.20 -30.62
CA ASP A 85 -1.35 24.65 -30.70
C ASP A 85 0.13 25.04 -30.48
#